data_AF-A0A3M2C5S1-F1
#
_entry.id   AF-A0A3M2C5S1-F1
#
_cell.length_a   1.000
_cell.length_b   1.000
_cell.length_c   1.000
_cell.angle_alpha   90.00
_cell.angle_beta   90.00
_cell.angle_gamma   90.00
#
_symmetry.space_group_name_H-M   'P 1'
#
loop_
_entity.id
_entity.type
_entity.pdbx_description
1 polymer ?
#
loop_
_entity_poly.entity_id
_entity_poly.type
_entity_poly.pdbx_seq_one_letter_code
_entity_poly.pdbx_strand_id
1 'polypeptide(L)'
;MTVRSTADAGRRRLWPPLLLGLLLLAAPGRAQLDDVLDPELFPRPATLEPNVAFWTAVYSEHDSHHALLHDELYLQVVYEVLDFSDLADLPDARRRLLRRQRIRRAEAKYAKVLDNLAAGRADENLAAEGERIERLFAGVPGGRSKYRAAIRRLRVQTCLKDQFADGIERAGYFLPAIERIFDARGLPRPLTRLPFVESLFHPRAHSSAAAGGIWQFVRSTARRYLRMELEFDQRFDPLRASEAAATYLESSYRDLGSWPLAITAYNHGEGGMRRAVRMLGTRDLGTIVERYRSRSFGFASRNFYSEFVAANLVYANRARLFPGVEPRPQLVWETFTPERYVSLPDLAQAAGVELEVLRTLNPAFHREVWRGDLLVPRGYELRVPQGKGDAFAAAYAELPAASVADHQLGLTYRVRPGDTLSGIGRKFGTSVGDLMRANNLRSAHRIRAGQTLLIPPQRGSGRRASATAAAARPRSYVVRRGDNLSRIAGRFGTSVAALRAANGIRGDHLAVGQRLVIPSGRRTHVVQRGETLTRIARRYGTTVRAIQSQNNLRGHLIRPRQVLIIPR
;
A
#
# COMPACT_ATOMS: atom_id res chain seq x y z
N MET A 1 -56.21 45.66 -5.45
CA MET A 1 -55.71 45.87 -4.07
C MET A 1 -56.42 44.90 -3.13
N THR A 2 -55.75 44.50 -2.05
CA THR A 2 -56.20 43.63 -0.93
C THR A 2 -56.35 42.11 -1.15
N VAL A 3 -55.17 41.45 -1.10
CA VAL A 3 -54.79 40.28 -0.26
C VAL A 3 -55.91 39.41 0.34
N ARG A 4 -55.95 38.12 -0.02
CA ARG A 4 -56.22 37.04 0.95
C ARG A 4 -55.32 35.82 0.70
N SER A 5 -54.69 35.44 1.81
CA SER A 5 -53.81 34.30 2.08
C SER A 5 -54.46 32.95 1.75
N THR A 6 -53.73 32.09 1.04
CA THR A 6 -53.98 30.64 0.96
C THR A 6 -52.81 29.91 1.62
N ALA A 7 -52.97 29.60 2.91
CA ALA A 7 -52.15 28.61 3.60
C ALA A 7 -52.79 27.24 3.39
N ASP A 8 -52.22 26.45 2.48
CA ASP A 8 -52.62 25.06 2.27
C ASP A 8 -51.91 24.16 3.29
N ALA A 9 -52.69 23.56 4.18
CA ALA A 9 -52.23 22.68 5.24
C ALA A 9 -51.90 21.30 4.66
N GLY A 10 -50.66 21.14 4.20
CA GLY A 10 -50.10 19.85 3.79
C GLY A 10 -50.11 18.84 4.94
N ARG A 11 -51.09 17.94 4.94
CA ARG A 11 -51.13 16.73 5.77
C ARG A 11 -49.88 15.89 5.49
N ARG A 12 -48.92 15.94 6.41
CA ARG A 12 -47.79 14.99 6.47
C ARG A 12 -48.37 13.59 6.71
N ARG A 13 -48.44 12.78 5.67
CA ARG A 13 -48.62 11.33 5.79
C ARG A 13 -47.34 10.78 6.42
N LEU A 14 -47.38 10.58 7.74
CA LEU A 14 -46.41 9.78 8.47
C LEU A 14 -46.48 8.36 7.91
N TRP A 15 -45.49 7.95 7.12
CA TRP A 15 -45.29 6.54 6.81
C TRP A 15 -44.77 5.85 8.08
N PRO A 16 -45.32 4.69 8.48
CA PRO A 16 -44.78 3.94 9.60
C PRO A 16 -43.37 3.44 9.25
N PRO A 17 -42.48 3.26 10.23
CA PRO A 17 -41.15 2.72 9.99
C PRO A 17 -41.29 1.32 9.41
N LEU A 18 -40.77 1.13 8.20
CA LEU A 18 -40.58 -0.18 7.59
C LEU A 18 -39.77 -1.05 8.57
N LEU A 19 -40.36 -2.19 8.96
CA LEU A 19 -39.69 -3.32 9.57
C LEU A 19 -38.54 -3.76 8.65
N LEU A 20 -37.33 -3.25 8.90
CA LEU A 20 -36.12 -3.74 8.26
C LEU A 20 -35.87 -5.18 8.73
N GLY A 21 -35.81 -6.08 7.76
CA GLY A 21 -35.82 -7.52 7.94
C GLY A 21 -34.72 -8.05 8.87
N LEU A 22 -35.05 -9.14 9.56
CA LEU A 22 -34.08 -10.02 10.18
C LEU A 22 -33.04 -10.44 9.14
N LEU A 23 -31.80 -9.97 9.27
CA LEU A 23 -30.64 -10.74 8.83
C LEU A 23 -30.39 -11.86 9.85
N LEU A 24 -31.26 -12.87 9.82
CA LEU A 24 -30.82 -14.22 10.15
C LEU A 24 -29.91 -14.63 9.00
N LEU A 25 -28.64 -14.93 9.26
CA LEU A 25 -27.75 -15.58 8.29
C LEU A 25 -28.15 -17.04 7.97
N ALA A 26 -29.43 -17.34 8.17
CA ALA A 26 -30.13 -18.55 7.77
C ALA A 26 -31.59 -18.15 7.45
N ALA A 27 -31.82 -17.59 6.26
CA ALA A 27 -33.17 -17.50 5.69
C ALA A 27 -33.29 -18.58 4.60
N PRO A 28 -34.33 -19.45 4.63
CA PRO A 28 -34.58 -20.42 3.58
C PRO A 28 -35.03 -19.68 2.32
N GLY A 29 -34.34 -19.88 1.20
CA GLY A 29 -34.69 -19.27 -0.09
C GLY A 29 -33.55 -18.63 -0.88
N ARG A 30 -32.32 -18.56 -0.35
CA ARG A 30 -31.16 -18.32 -1.22
C ARG A 30 -30.92 -19.57 -2.04
N ALA A 31 -31.16 -19.50 -3.34
CA ALA A 31 -30.63 -20.49 -4.27
C ALA A 31 -29.14 -20.66 -3.94
N GLN A 32 -28.71 -21.91 -3.70
CA GLN A 32 -27.33 -22.22 -3.40
C GLN A 32 -26.45 -21.57 -4.48
N LEU A 33 -25.44 -20.82 -4.06
CA LEU A 33 -24.46 -20.27 -4.99
C LEU A 33 -23.67 -21.44 -5.55
N ASP A 34 -23.43 -21.44 -6.85
CA ASP A 34 -22.58 -22.45 -7.47
C ASP A 34 -21.18 -22.31 -6.88
N ASP A 35 -20.72 -23.37 -6.21
CA ASP A 35 -19.38 -23.43 -5.66
C ASP A 35 -18.43 -23.95 -6.73
N VAL A 36 -17.56 -23.06 -7.20
CA VAL A 36 -16.57 -23.34 -8.26
C VAL A 36 -15.21 -23.75 -7.67
N LEU A 37 -15.08 -23.79 -6.35
CA LEU A 37 -13.84 -24.15 -5.69
C LEU A 37 -13.77 -25.65 -5.48
N ASP A 38 -12.65 -26.24 -5.91
CA ASP A 38 -12.30 -27.61 -5.56
C ASP A 38 -12.14 -27.71 -4.03
N PRO A 39 -12.95 -28.52 -3.33
CA PRO A 39 -12.91 -28.63 -1.88
C PRO A 39 -11.62 -29.27 -1.35
N GLU A 40 -10.86 -30.02 -2.17
CA GLU A 40 -9.56 -30.56 -1.79
C GLU A 40 -8.48 -29.48 -1.77
N LEU A 41 -8.51 -28.58 -2.75
CA LEU A 41 -7.55 -27.48 -2.87
C LEU A 41 -7.92 -26.29 -1.97
N PHE A 42 -9.20 -25.98 -1.88
CA PHE A 42 -9.76 -24.83 -1.18
C PHE A 42 -10.85 -25.26 -0.19
N PRO A 43 -10.49 -26.03 0.86
CA PRO A 43 -11.47 -26.50 1.83
C PRO A 43 -12.17 -25.32 2.50
N ARG A 44 -13.45 -25.50 2.82
CA ARG A 44 -14.26 -24.56 3.60
C ARG A 44 -14.63 -25.19 4.94
N PRO A 45 -13.74 -25.14 5.95
CA PRO A 45 -14.06 -25.64 7.28
C PRO A 45 -15.33 -24.98 7.81
N ALA A 46 -16.19 -25.74 8.50
CA ALA A 46 -17.44 -25.23 9.06
C ALA A 46 -17.24 -24.00 9.96
N THR A 47 -16.07 -23.88 10.60
CA THR A 47 -15.70 -22.71 11.41
C THR A 47 -15.53 -21.41 10.61
N LEU A 48 -15.33 -21.49 9.29
CA LEU A 48 -15.17 -20.35 8.40
C LEU A 48 -16.43 -20.03 7.58
N GLU A 49 -17.41 -20.93 7.53
CA GLU A 49 -18.67 -20.72 6.78
C GLU A 49 -19.40 -19.42 7.17
N PRO A 50 -19.55 -19.08 8.47
CA PRO A 50 -20.11 -17.78 8.86
C PRO A 50 -19.37 -16.58 8.26
N ASN A 51 -18.05 -16.66 8.17
CA ASN A 51 -17.21 -15.59 7.63
C ASN A 51 -17.38 -15.50 6.11
N VAL A 52 -17.42 -16.64 5.42
CA VAL A 52 -17.67 -16.69 3.96
C VAL A 52 -19.04 -16.10 3.63
N ALA A 53 -20.08 -16.47 4.39
CA ALA A 53 -21.43 -15.94 4.22
C ALA A 53 -21.47 -14.42 4.44
N PHE A 54 -20.79 -13.92 5.49
CA PHE A 54 -20.68 -12.48 5.76
C PHE A 54 -20.00 -11.73 4.61
N TRP A 55 -18.86 -12.20 4.11
CA TRP A 55 -18.15 -11.51 3.02
C TRP A 55 -18.89 -11.61 1.69
N THR A 56 -19.60 -12.72 1.45
CA THR A 56 -20.51 -12.86 0.31
C THR A 56 -21.59 -11.78 0.37
N ALA A 57 -22.19 -11.54 1.56
CA ALA A 57 -23.16 -10.48 1.77
C ALA A 57 -22.57 -9.09 1.50
N VAL A 58 -21.38 -8.81 2.05
CA VAL A 58 -20.64 -7.55 1.83
C VAL A 58 -20.43 -7.27 0.34
N TYR A 59 -20.11 -8.29 -0.46
CA TYR A 59 -19.84 -8.12 -1.89
C TYR A 59 -21.08 -8.11 -2.78
N SER A 60 -22.26 -8.58 -2.32
CA SER A 60 -23.38 -8.85 -3.24
C SER A 60 -24.76 -8.34 -2.81
N GLU A 61 -24.99 -7.97 -1.55
CA GLU A 61 -26.33 -7.65 -1.07
C GLU A 61 -26.64 -6.15 -1.13
N HIS A 62 -25.77 -5.32 -0.52
CA HIS A 62 -25.95 -3.88 -0.44
C HIS A 62 -24.77 -3.10 -1.03
N ASP A 63 -25.04 -1.90 -1.53
CA ASP A 63 -24.04 -1.00 -2.11
C ASP A 63 -23.21 -0.26 -1.05
N SER A 64 -22.26 0.57 -1.50
CA SER A 64 -21.36 1.33 -0.62
C SER A 64 -22.03 2.43 0.22
N HIS A 65 -23.31 2.72 -0.03
CA HIS A 65 -24.13 3.55 0.85
C HIS A 65 -24.59 2.81 2.10
N HIS A 66 -24.37 1.49 2.19
CA HIS A 66 -24.71 0.70 3.36
C HIS A 66 -23.46 0.26 4.14
N ALA A 67 -23.64 -0.02 5.44
CA ALA A 67 -22.62 -0.68 6.24
C ALA A 67 -23.24 -1.63 7.27
N LEU A 68 -22.57 -2.75 7.53
CA LEU A 68 -22.95 -3.71 8.55
C LEU A 68 -22.27 -3.35 9.87
N LEU A 69 -23.04 -3.10 10.92
CA LEU A 69 -22.54 -3.13 12.29
C LEU A 69 -22.60 -4.58 12.78
N HIS A 70 -21.47 -5.19 13.12
CA HIS A 70 -21.33 -6.62 13.39
C HIS A 70 -20.32 -6.93 14.50
N ASP A 71 -20.27 -8.19 14.95
CA ASP A 71 -19.24 -8.68 15.87
C ASP A 71 -17.96 -9.05 15.11
N GLU A 72 -16.80 -8.59 15.60
CA GLU A 72 -15.50 -8.81 14.95
C GLU A 72 -15.06 -10.30 14.88
N LEU A 73 -15.51 -11.15 15.82
CA LEU A 73 -15.12 -12.56 15.87
C LEU A 73 -16.22 -13.49 15.35
N TYR A 74 -17.48 -13.18 15.64
CA TYR A 74 -18.62 -13.97 15.23
C TYR A 74 -19.37 -13.23 14.13
N LEU A 75 -18.88 -13.33 12.89
CA LEU A 75 -19.41 -12.56 11.75
C LEU A 75 -20.86 -12.88 11.41
N GLN A 76 -21.40 -13.99 11.92
CA GLN A 76 -22.83 -14.27 11.87
C GLN A 76 -23.70 -13.31 12.70
N VAL A 77 -23.10 -12.57 13.62
CA VAL A 77 -23.79 -11.59 14.45
C VAL A 77 -23.71 -10.23 13.78
N VAL A 78 -24.73 -9.92 12.96
CA VAL A 78 -24.95 -8.59 12.39
C VAL A 78 -26.01 -7.87 13.22
N TYR A 79 -25.58 -6.82 13.92
CA TYR A 79 -26.44 -5.99 14.75
C TYR A 79 -27.36 -5.13 13.90
N GLU A 80 -26.85 -4.43 12.89
CA GLU A 80 -27.68 -3.53 12.08
C GLU A 80 -27.07 -3.31 10.70
N VAL A 81 -27.94 -3.16 9.69
CA VAL A 81 -27.56 -2.58 8.40
C VAL A 81 -27.84 -1.09 8.46
N LEU A 82 -26.77 -0.29 8.44
CA LEU A 82 -26.82 1.16 8.45
C LEU A 82 -26.93 1.66 7.01
N ASP A 83 -28.04 2.31 6.68
CA ASP A 83 -28.23 3.01 5.41
C ASP A 83 -27.70 4.45 5.51
N PHE A 84 -26.98 4.91 4.48
CA PHE A 84 -26.45 6.27 4.32
C PHE A 84 -26.79 6.88 2.95
N SER A 85 -27.73 6.30 2.22
CA SER A 85 -28.14 6.74 0.88
C SER A 85 -28.68 8.17 0.90
N ASP A 86 -29.38 8.55 1.97
CA ASP A 86 -29.84 9.92 2.24
C ASP A 86 -28.72 10.96 2.36
N LEU A 87 -27.46 10.52 2.51
CA LEU A 87 -26.30 11.38 2.63
C LEU A 87 -25.50 11.53 1.32
N ALA A 88 -25.85 10.79 0.26
CA ALA A 88 -25.05 10.67 -0.96
C ALA A 88 -24.73 12.04 -1.59
N ASP A 89 -25.75 12.90 -1.73
CA ASP A 89 -25.65 14.20 -2.40
C ASP A 89 -25.06 15.32 -1.51
N LEU A 90 -24.73 15.02 -0.25
CA LEU A 90 -24.19 16.02 0.65
C LEU A 90 -22.71 16.30 0.38
N PRO A 91 -22.24 17.55 0.61
CA PRO A 91 -20.82 17.85 0.59
C PRO A 91 -20.01 16.93 1.49
N ASP A 92 -18.85 16.52 1.00
CA ASP A 92 -17.92 15.56 1.60
C ASP A 92 -17.72 15.68 3.11
N ALA A 93 -17.45 16.90 3.60
CA ALA A 93 -17.21 17.14 5.02
C ALA A 93 -18.47 16.85 5.87
N ARG A 94 -19.65 17.24 5.38
CA ARG A 94 -20.94 17.04 6.04
C ARG A 94 -21.36 15.58 5.99
N ARG A 95 -21.22 14.92 4.84
CA ARG A 95 -21.47 13.48 4.66
C ARG A 95 -20.66 12.64 5.66
N ARG A 96 -19.35 12.89 5.76
CA ARG A 96 -18.46 12.19 6.73
C ARG A 96 -18.84 12.44 8.18
N LEU A 97 -19.27 13.66 8.52
CA LEU A 97 -19.70 13.99 9.89
C LEU A 97 -20.97 13.22 10.27
N LEU A 98 -22.00 13.28 9.44
CA LEU A 98 -23.29 12.64 9.70
C LEU A 98 -23.18 11.11 9.71
N ARG A 99 -22.42 10.52 8.77
CA ARG A 99 -22.12 9.08 8.77
C ARG A 99 -21.50 8.64 10.12
N ARG A 100 -20.49 9.36 10.62
CA ARG A 100 -19.86 9.07 11.92
C ARG A 100 -20.82 9.24 13.10
N GLN A 101 -21.75 10.20 13.06
CA GLN A 101 -22.74 10.38 14.11
C GLN A 101 -23.74 9.21 14.14
N ARG A 102 -24.25 8.78 12.97
CA ARG A 102 -25.18 7.64 12.87
C ARG A 102 -24.52 6.33 13.31
N ILE A 103 -23.27 6.08 12.91
CA ILE A 103 -22.47 4.94 13.41
C ILE A 103 -22.36 4.96 14.94
N ARG A 104 -21.94 6.08 15.54
CA ARG A 104 -21.80 6.18 17.01
C ARG A 104 -23.12 5.97 17.75
N ARG A 105 -24.24 6.43 17.19
CA ARG A 105 -25.58 6.19 17.77
C ARG A 105 -25.94 4.70 17.75
N ALA A 106 -25.68 4.02 16.63
CA ALA A 106 -25.90 2.58 16.53
C ALA A 106 -24.98 1.79 17.49
N GLU A 107 -23.68 2.10 17.53
CA GLU A 107 -22.75 1.50 18.48
C GLU A 107 -23.19 1.68 19.93
N ALA A 108 -23.64 2.88 20.32
CA ALA A 108 -24.16 3.16 21.65
C ALA A 108 -25.46 2.38 21.95
N LYS A 109 -26.38 2.27 20.98
CA LYS A 109 -27.60 1.47 21.08
C LYS A 109 -27.25 0.02 21.40
N TYR A 110 -26.42 -0.63 20.59
CA TYR A 110 -26.10 -2.05 20.79
C TYR A 110 -25.17 -2.31 21.95
N ALA A 111 -24.29 -1.37 22.31
CA ALA A 111 -23.52 -1.46 23.54
C ALA A 111 -24.45 -1.51 24.77
N LYS A 112 -25.52 -0.69 24.79
CA LYS A 112 -26.53 -0.71 25.87
C LYS A 112 -27.31 -2.04 25.89
N VAL A 113 -27.75 -2.53 24.73
CA VAL A 113 -28.44 -3.83 24.62
C VAL A 113 -27.55 -4.95 25.18
N LEU A 114 -26.30 -5.02 24.72
CA LEU A 114 -25.34 -6.04 25.15
C LEU A 114 -25.00 -5.94 26.64
N ASP A 115 -24.89 -4.73 27.20
CA ASP A 115 -24.64 -4.55 28.63
C ASP A 115 -25.84 -5.02 29.48
N ASN A 116 -27.07 -4.72 29.04
CA ASN A 116 -28.29 -5.21 29.69
C ASN A 116 -28.36 -6.75 29.67
N LEU A 117 -28.09 -7.37 28.52
CA LEU A 117 -28.03 -8.83 28.40
C LEU A 117 -26.92 -9.44 29.27
N ALA A 118 -25.75 -8.79 29.33
CA ALA A 118 -24.65 -9.22 30.20
C ALA A 118 -25.03 -9.18 31.69
N ALA A 119 -25.79 -8.16 32.10
CA ALA A 119 -26.24 -7.97 33.47
C ALA A 119 -27.55 -8.71 33.80
N GLY A 120 -28.24 -9.27 32.80
CA GLY A 120 -29.58 -9.85 32.98
C GLY A 120 -30.65 -8.82 33.34
N ARG A 121 -30.48 -7.56 32.91
CA ARG A 121 -31.45 -6.49 33.15
C ARG A 121 -32.50 -6.44 32.05
N ALA A 122 -33.76 -6.33 32.45
CA ALA A 122 -34.84 -6.00 31.53
C ALA A 122 -34.79 -4.51 31.16
N ASP A 123 -35.05 -4.20 29.89
CA ASP A 123 -35.27 -2.83 29.39
C ASP A 123 -36.41 -2.93 28.38
N GLU A 124 -37.62 -2.51 28.79
CA GLU A 124 -38.84 -2.64 27.99
C GLU A 124 -38.71 -1.98 26.61
N ASN A 125 -37.97 -0.87 26.52
CA ASN A 125 -37.76 -0.14 25.28
C ASN A 125 -36.83 -0.89 24.30
N LEU A 126 -36.08 -1.87 24.79
CA LEU A 126 -35.11 -2.65 24.01
C LEU A 126 -35.40 -4.15 24.08
N ALA A 127 -36.55 -4.57 24.60
CA ALA A 127 -36.87 -5.99 24.83
C ALA A 127 -36.80 -6.81 23.52
N ALA A 128 -37.49 -6.36 22.47
CA ALA A 128 -37.48 -7.01 21.16
C ALA A 128 -36.06 -7.07 20.53
N GLU A 129 -35.28 -6.01 20.71
CA GLU A 129 -33.89 -5.97 20.24
C GLU A 129 -33.01 -6.94 21.04
N GLY A 130 -33.20 -6.99 22.36
CA GLY A 130 -32.53 -7.93 23.26
C GLY A 130 -32.77 -9.37 22.84
N GLU A 131 -34.04 -9.78 22.68
CA GLU A 131 -34.41 -11.12 22.22
C GLU A 131 -33.83 -11.47 20.84
N ARG A 132 -33.78 -10.50 19.92
CA ARG A 132 -33.14 -10.70 18.61
C ARG A 132 -31.64 -10.94 18.75
N ILE A 133 -30.96 -10.12 19.56
CA ILE A 133 -29.52 -10.29 19.82
C ILE A 133 -29.23 -11.62 20.52
N GLU A 134 -30.02 -12.04 21.51
CA GLU A 134 -29.84 -13.35 22.15
C GLU A 134 -29.93 -14.50 21.15
N ARG A 135 -30.88 -14.44 20.21
CA ARG A 135 -30.99 -15.42 19.11
C ARG A 135 -29.76 -15.43 18.20
N LEU A 136 -29.24 -14.25 17.82
CA LEU A 136 -27.99 -14.17 17.03
C LEU A 136 -26.80 -14.80 17.75
N PHE A 137 -26.80 -14.75 19.09
CA PHE A 137 -25.73 -15.29 19.94
C PHE A 137 -25.96 -16.75 20.38
N ALA A 138 -27.00 -17.45 19.90
CA ALA A 138 -27.38 -18.78 20.39
C ALA A 138 -26.23 -19.81 20.32
N GLY A 139 -25.39 -19.76 19.27
CA GLY A 139 -24.21 -20.63 19.11
C GLY A 139 -22.89 -20.08 19.64
N VAL A 140 -22.90 -18.91 20.28
CA VAL A 140 -21.67 -18.23 20.74
C VAL A 140 -21.35 -18.63 22.20
N PRO A 141 -20.13 -19.13 22.49
CA PRO A 141 -19.75 -19.58 23.82
C PRO A 141 -19.60 -18.43 24.83
N GLY A 142 -19.69 -18.75 26.13
CA GLY A 142 -19.36 -17.83 27.23
C GLY A 142 -20.55 -17.31 28.06
N GLY A 143 -21.73 -17.94 27.99
CA GLY A 143 -22.89 -17.56 28.79
C GLY A 143 -23.24 -16.07 28.67
N ARG A 144 -23.65 -15.39 29.75
CA ARG A 144 -23.91 -13.93 29.71
C ARG A 144 -22.64 -13.08 29.54
N SER A 145 -21.46 -13.58 29.94
CA SER A 145 -20.21 -12.82 29.84
C SER A 145 -19.78 -12.53 28.39
N LYS A 146 -20.28 -13.33 27.43
CA LYS A 146 -20.03 -13.14 26.00
C LYS A 146 -20.51 -11.78 25.49
N TYR A 147 -21.62 -11.27 26.03
CA TYR A 147 -22.21 -9.98 25.64
C TYR A 147 -21.31 -8.82 26.06
N ARG A 148 -20.75 -8.86 27.28
CA ARG A 148 -19.78 -7.86 27.74
C ARG A 148 -18.51 -7.86 26.88
N ALA A 149 -18.06 -9.05 26.45
CA ALA A 149 -16.94 -9.15 25.53
C ALA A 149 -17.30 -8.62 24.13
N ALA A 150 -18.55 -8.79 23.66
CA ALA A 150 -19.05 -8.34 22.37
C ALA A 150 -19.08 -6.80 22.23
N ILE A 151 -19.30 -6.06 23.33
CA ILE A 151 -19.23 -4.58 23.32
C ILE A 151 -17.88 -4.09 22.78
N ARG A 152 -16.78 -4.77 23.14
CA ARG A 152 -15.43 -4.43 22.67
C ARG A 152 -15.12 -4.92 21.25
N ARG A 153 -16.03 -5.68 20.64
CA ARG A 153 -15.91 -6.26 19.30
C ARG A 153 -16.90 -5.67 18.29
N LEU A 154 -17.65 -4.62 18.67
CA LEU A 154 -18.48 -3.88 17.74
C LEU A 154 -17.59 -3.32 16.62
N ARG A 155 -17.95 -3.64 15.38
CA ARG A 155 -17.22 -3.23 14.19
C ARG A 155 -18.17 -2.86 13.08
N VAL A 156 -17.80 -1.86 12.28
CA VAL A 156 -18.54 -1.46 11.08
C VAL A 156 -17.78 -1.87 9.83
N GLN A 157 -18.45 -2.56 8.92
CA GLN A 157 -17.96 -2.96 7.61
C GLN A 157 -18.81 -2.31 6.51
N THR A 158 -18.21 -1.51 5.63
CA THR A 158 -18.95 -0.93 4.49
C THR A 158 -19.21 -2.01 3.45
N CYS A 159 -20.41 -2.04 2.89
CA CYS A 159 -20.76 -2.97 1.81
C CYS A 159 -20.15 -2.51 0.49
N LEU A 160 -19.99 -3.41 -0.47
CA LEU A 160 -19.14 -3.22 -1.64
C LEU A 160 -19.79 -3.67 -2.94
N LYS A 161 -21.11 -3.91 -2.99
CA LYS A 161 -21.79 -4.46 -4.17
C LYS A 161 -21.53 -3.67 -5.46
N ASP A 162 -21.73 -2.36 -5.42
CA ASP A 162 -21.45 -1.43 -6.52
C ASP A 162 -19.97 -1.47 -6.94
N GLN A 163 -19.04 -1.44 -5.99
CA GLN A 163 -17.61 -1.47 -6.30
C GLN A 163 -17.15 -2.83 -6.83
N PHE A 164 -17.80 -3.93 -6.40
CA PHE A 164 -17.58 -5.28 -6.91
C PHE A 164 -18.11 -5.42 -8.33
N ALA A 165 -19.27 -4.82 -8.64
CA ALA A 165 -19.77 -4.71 -10.01
C ALA A 165 -18.76 -3.99 -10.92
N ASP A 166 -18.23 -2.83 -10.50
CA ASP A 166 -17.16 -2.17 -11.26
C ASP A 166 -15.90 -3.04 -11.38
N GLY A 167 -15.62 -3.84 -10.34
CA GLY A 167 -14.53 -4.80 -10.33
C GLY A 167 -14.71 -5.89 -11.37
N ILE A 168 -15.93 -6.41 -11.55
CA ILE A 168 -16.28 -7.42 -12.57
C ILE A 168 -16.01 -6.87 -13.96
N GLU A 169 -16.48 -5.65 -14.24
CA GLU A 169 -16.21 -4.97 -15.50
C GLU A 169 -14.70 -4.84 -15.75
N ARG A 170 -13.95 -4.27 -14.79
CA ARG A 170 -12.50 -4.07 -14.88
C ARG A 170 -11.73 -5.37 -15.03
N ALA A 171 -12.17 -6.45 -14.38
CA ALA A 171 -11.52 -7.74 -14.45
C ALA A 171 -11.44 -8.24 -15.89
N GLY A 172 -12.45 -7.96 -16.72
CA GLY A 172 -12.48 -8.38 -18.12
C GLY A 172 -11.26 -7.94 -18.94
N TYR A 173 -10.70 -6.75 -18.66
CA TYR A 173 -9.51 -6.25 -19.35
C TYR A 173 -8.26 -7.14 -19.19
N PHE A 174 -8.11 -7.81 -18.05
CA PHE A 174 -6.86 -8.46 -17.65
C PHE A 174 -7.01 -9.94 -17.29
N LEU A 175 -8.14 -10.34 -16.71
CA LEU A 175 -8.34 -11.65 -16.11
C LEU A 175 -8.04 -12.82 -17.07
N PRO A 176 -8.46 -12.81 -18.35
CA PRO A 176 -8.10 -13.90 -19.27
C PRO A 176 -6.59 -14.05 -19.49
N ALA A 177 -5.83 -12.94 -19.50
CA ALA A 177 -4.38 -12.98 -19.58
C ALA A 177 -3.74 -13.46 -18.26
N ILE A 178 -4.31 -13.07 -17.12
CA ILE A 178 -3.87 -13.52 -15.80
C ILE A 178 -4.11 -15.02 -15.63
N GLU A 179 -5.26 -15.54 -16.06
CA GLU A 179 -5.56 -16.98 -16.05
C GLU A 179 -4.54 -17.76 -16.88
N ARG A 180 -4.18 -17.30 -18.08
CA ARG A 180 -3.11 -17.93 -18.87
C ARG A 180 -1.75 -17.95 -18.15
N ILE A 181 -1.39 -16.90 -17.40
CA ILE A 181 -0.15 -16.87 -16.60
C ILE A 181 -0.17 -17.93 -15.50
N PHE A 182 -1.32 -18.12 -14.84
CA PHE A 182 -1.48 -19.10 -13.76
C PHE A 182 -1.55 -20.53 -14.32
N ASP A 183 -2.29 -20.75 -15.41
CA ASP A 183 -2.41 -22.03 -16.11
C ASP A 183 -1.04 -22.52 -16.59
N ALA A 184 -0.22 -21.63 -17.19
CA ALA A 184 1.13 -21.96 -17.65
C ALA A 184 2.08 -22.44 -16.53
N ARG A 185 1.72 -22.19 -15.27
CA ARG A 185 2.45 -22.62 -14.08
C ARG A 185 1.77 -23.76 -13.32
N GLY A 186 0.66 -24.29 -13.84
CA GLY A 186 -0.15 -25.30 -13.15
C GLY A 186 -0.79 -24.78 -11.87
N LEU A 187 -1.00 -23.47 -11.73
CA LEU A 187 -1.63 -22.88 -10.56
C LEU A 187 -3.17 -22.87 -10.71
N PRO A 188 -3.93 -23.13 -9.64
CA PRO A 188 -5.40 -23.13 -9.74
C PRO A 188 -5.96 -21.75 -10.14
N ARG A 189 -6.83 -21.74 -11.15
CA ARG A 189 -7.51 -20.53 -11.64
C ARG A 189 -8.23 -19.71 -10.57
N PRO A 190 -8.86 -20.28 -9.52
CA PRO A 190 -9.47 -19.46 -8.46
C PRO A 190 -8.53 -18.44 -7.82
N LEU A 191 -7.22 -18.70 -7.78
CA LEU A 191 -6.22 -17.75 -7.26
C LEU A 191 -6.22 -16.41 -8.01
N THR A 192 -6.64 -16.39 -9.27
CA THR A 192 -6.70 -15.17 -10.08
C THR A 192 -7.84 -14.22 -9.67
N ARG A 193 -8.73 -14.64 -8.74
CA ARG A 193 -9.76 -13.78 -8.15
C ARG A 193 -9.28 -13.01 -6.93
N LEU A 194 -8.08 -13.29 -6.41
CA LEU A 194 -7.51 -12.54 -5.28
C LEU A 194 -7.46 -11.01 -5.49
N PRO A 195 -7.26 -10.47 -6.72
CA PRO A 195 -7.37 -9.03 -6.98
C PRO A 195 -8.75 -8.41 -6.70
N PHE A 196 -9.84 -9.20 -6.61
CA PHE A 196 -11.13 -8.70 -6.11
C PHE A 196 -11.02 -8.27 -4.64
N VAL A 197 -10.36 -9.09 -3.82
CA VAL A 197 -10.15 -8.83 -2.39
C VAL A 197 -9.18 -7.67 -2.18
N GLU A 198 -8.09 -7.65 -2.95
CA GLU A 198 -7.01 -6.67 -2.77
C GLU A 198 -7.38 -5.26 -3.28
N SER A 199 -7.96 -5.16 -4.48
CA SER A 199 -8.14 -3.85 -5.12
C SER A 199 -9.37 -3.73 -6.00
N LEU A 200 -10.24 -4.74 -6.04
CA LEU A 200 -11.35 -4.83 -7.00
C LEU A 200 -10.87 -4.61 -8.45
N PHE A 201 -9.74 -5.22 -8.81
CA PHE A 201 -9.08 -5.11 -10.12
C PHE A 201 -8.65 -3.70 -10.56
N HIS A 202 -8.62 -2.72 -9.65
CA HIS A 202 -8.20 -1.36 -10.00
C HIS A 202 -6.66 -1.22 -10.17
N PRO A 203 -6.12 -1.00 -11.40
CA PRO A 203 -4.68 -1.09 -11.68
C PRO A 203 -3.85 0.01 -11.06
N ARG A 204 -4.46 1.13 -10.67
CA ARG A 204 -3.78 2.25 -9.98
C ARG A 204 -4.12 2.32 -8.49
N ALA A 205 -4.61 1.25 -7.89
CA ALA A 205 -4.99 1.23 -6.49
C ALA A 205 -3.76 1.41 -5.58
N HIS A 206 -3.91 2.18 -4.50
CA HIS A 206 -2.90 2.38 -3.47
C HIS A 206 -3.51 2.19 -2.09
N SER A 207 -2.84 1.43 -1.22
CA SER A 207 -3.24 1.33 0.19
C SER A 207 -2.52 2.35 1.08
N SER A 208 -3.06 2.57 2.28
CA SER A 208 -2.40 3.35 3.34
C SER A 208 -1.06 2.75 3.80
N ALA A 209 -0.86 1.44 3.59
CA ALA A 209 0.40 0.74 3.82
C ALA A 209 1.37 0.80 2.62
N ALA A 210 1.09 1.66 1.63
CA ALA A 210 1.85 1.83 0.40
C ALA A 210 1.95 0.58 -0.50
N ALA A 211 0.97 -0.33 -0.38
CA ALA A 211 0.73 -1.36 -1.38
C ALA A 211 0.21 -0.72 -2.69
N GLY A 212 0.47 -1.36 -3.83
CA GLY A 212 0.14 -0.80 -5.15
C GLY A 212 -0.33 -1.84 -6.16
N GLY A 213 -1.22 -1.41 -7.05
CA GLY A 213 -1.72 -2.16 -8.20
C GLY A 213 -2.77 -3.21 -7.89
N ILE A 214 -3.15 -4.01 -8.89
CA ILE A 214 -4.28 -4.95 -8.73
C ILE A 214 -4.03 -6.02 -7.66
N TRP A 215 -2.76 -6.35 -7.41
CA TRP A 215 -2.31 -7.35 -6.45
C TRP A 215 -1.88 -6.76 -5.10
N GLN A 216 -1.99 -5.43 -4.94
CA GLN A 216 -1.60 -4.69 -3.73
C GLN A 216 -0.24 -5.14 -3.15
N PHE A 217 0.80 -5.16 -3.99
CA PHE A 217 2.13 -5.50 -3.52
C PHE A 217 2.72 -4.38 -2.65
N VAL A 218 3.07 -4.70 -1.40
CA VAL A 218 3.90 -3.83 -0.57
C VAL A 218 5.29 -3.70 -1.18
N ARG A 219 5.84 -2.47 -1.20
CA ARG A 219 7.08 -2.14 -1.90
C ARG A 219 8.25 -3.06 -1.57
N SER A 220 8.46 -3.41 -0.30
CA SER A 220 9.55 -4.29 0.14
C SER A 220 9.46 -5.68 -0.47
N THR A 221 8.26 -6.26 -0.51
CA THR A 221 8.01 -7.57 -1.13
C THR A 221 8.14 -7.50 -2.64
N ALA A 222 7.58 -6.46 -3.26
CA ALA A 222 7.62 -6.24 -4.70
C ALA A 222 9.04 -6.22 -5.25
N ARG A 223 10.01 -5.63 -4.53
CA ARG A 223 11.41 -5.50 -5.01
C ARG A 223 12.09 -6.85 -5.31
N ARG A 224 11.54 -7.95 -4.80
CA ARG A 224 12.05 -9.30 -5.04
C ARG A 224 11.66 -9.84 -6.42
N TYR A 225 10.60 -9.30 -7.02
CA TYR A 225 9.96 -9.86 -8.22
C TYR A 225 9.72 -8.82 -9.32
N LEU A 226 9.63 -7.54 -8.96
CA LEU A 226 9.18 -6.45 -9.83
C LEU A 226 10.20 -5.34 -9.88
N ARG A 227 10.38 -4.78 -11.09
CA ARG A 227 11.19 -3.60 -11.33
C ARG A 227 10.43 -2.34 -10.93
N MET A 228 11.12 -1.46 -10.23
CA MET A 228 10.63 -0.17 -9.78
C MET A 228 11.71 0.85 -10.08
N GLU A 229 11.56 1.48 -11.23
CA GLU A 229 12.52 2.43 -11.76
C GLU A 229 11.98 3.86 -11.61
N LEU A 230 12.75 4.80 -12.16
CA LEU A 230 12.39 6.21 -12.17
C LEU A 230 11.16 6.49 -13.05
N GLU A 231 11.02 5.73 -14.13
CA GLU A 231 10.04 5.89 -15.20
C GLU A 231 8.75 5.11 -14.92
N PHE A 232 8.85 3.99 -14.22
CA PHE A 232 7.72 3.10 -13.99
C PHE A 232 7.82 2.30 -12.68
N ASP A 233 6.67 1.81 -12.22
CA ASP A 233 6.55 0.87 -11.10
C ASP A 233 5.70 -0.33 -11.54
N GLN A 234 6.33 -1.49 -11.74
CA GLN A 234 5.66 -2.69 -12.25
C GLN A 234 4.62 -3.28 -11.30
N ARG A 235 4.48 -2.77 -10.07
CA ARG A 235 3.32 -3.13 -9.23
C ARG A 235 2.01 -2.72 -9.88
N PHE A 236 2.00 -1.63 -10.65
CA PHE A 236 0.82 -1.15 -11.36
C PHE A 236 0.67 -1.75 -12.75
N ASP A 237 1.61 -2.61 -13.20
CA ASP A 237 1.45 -3.41 -14.42
C ASP A 237 0.66 -4.69 -14.08
N PRO A 238 -0.59 -4.86 -14.56
CA PRO A 238 -1.42 -6.03 -14.24
C PRO A 238 -0.76 -7.36 -14.56
N LEU A 239 -0.02 -7.48 -15.66
CA LEU A 239 0.54 -8.76 -16.11
C LEU A 239 1.84 -9.07 -15.37
N ARG A 240 2.76 -8.10 -15.26
CA ARG A 240 4.01 -8.30 -14.51
C ARG A 240 3.73 -8.54 -13.03
N ALA A 241 2.79 -7.81 -12.45
CA ALA A 241 2.35 -8.08 -11.08
C ALA A 241 1.70 -9.46 -10.93
N SER A 242 1.01 -9.97 -11.96
CA SER A 242 0.44 -11.33 -11.93
C SER A 242 1.50 -12.43 -11.99
N GLU A 243 2.55 -12.26 -12.81
CA GLU A 243 3.71 -13.16 -12.83
C GLU A 243 4.40 -13.21 -11.44
N ALA A 244 4.54 -12.04 -10.80
CA ALA A 244 5.08 -11.95 -9.44
C ALA A 244 4.16 -12.58 -8.39
N ALA A 245 2.84 -12.37 -8.49
CA ALA A 245 1.85 -12.96 -7.59
C ALA A 245 1.82 -14.48 -7.70
N ALA A 246 1.83 -15.02 -8.93
CA ALA A 246 1.93 -16.45 -9.20
C ALA A 246 3.20 -17.04 -8.54
N THR A 247 4.36 -16.42 -8.76
CA THR A 247 5.63 -16.86 -8.16
C THR A 247 5.58 -16.84 -6.63
N TYR A 248 5.01 -15.78 -6.05
CA TYR A 248 4.87 -15.65 -4.60
C TYR A 248 3.94 -16.72 -4.02
N LEU A 249 2.75 -16.88 -4.59
CA LEU A 249 1.74 -17.84 -4.12
C LEU A 249 2.24 -19.28 -4.22
N GLU A 250 2.91 -19.62 -5.33
CA GLU A 250 3.54 -20.93 -5.52
C GLU A 250 4.60 -21.22 -4.44
N SER A 251 5.48 -20.26 -4.15
CA SER A 251 6.48 -20.38 -3.08
C SER A 251 5.83 -20.53 -1.71
N SER A 252 4.79 -19.74 -1.44
CA SER A 252 4.05 -19.77 -0.17
C SER A 252 3.34 -21.12 0.03
N TYR A 253 2.76 -21.68 -1.03
CA TYR A 253 2.17 -23.03 -1.02
C TYR A 253 3.22 -24.10 -0.75
N ARG A 254 4.37 -24.05 -1.42
CA ARG A 254 5.48 -24.99 -1.17
C ARG A 254 5.96 -24.96 0.28
N ASP A 255 6.00 -23.78 0.89
CA ASP A 255 6.45 -23.59 2.27
C ASP A 255 5.40 -24.01 3.32
N LEU A 256 4.11 -23.76 3.07
CA LEU A 256 3.05 -23.93 4.06
C LEU A 256 2.25 -25.22 3.87
N GLY A 257 2.21 -25.75 2.64
CA GLY A 257 1.59 -27.02 2.28
C GLY A 257 0.08 -26.97 2.03
N SER A 258 -0.54 -25.78 1.99
CA SER A 258 -1.95 -25.64 1.61
C SER A 258 -2.29 -24.25 1.09
N TRP A 259 -3.27 -24.15 0.18
CA TRP A 259 -3.73 -22.86 -0.35
C TRP A 259 -4.37 -21.95 0.69
N PRO A 260 -5.21 -22.42 1.63
CA PRO A 260 -5.75 -21.57 2.68
C PRO A 260 -4.67 -20.85 3.49
N LEU A 261 -3.57 -21.55 3.82
CA LEU A 261 -2.44 -20.95 4.50
C LEU A 261 -1.65 -20.01 3.59
N ALA A 262 -1.41 -20.39 2.33
CA ALA A 262 -0.66 -19.57 1.38
C ALA A 262 -1.37 -18.24 1.05
N ILE A 263 -2.68 -18.27 0.86
CA ILE A 263 -3.53 -17.09 0.65
C ILE A 263 -3.52 -16.23 1.91
N THR A 264 -3.73 -16.82 3.10
CA THR A 264 -3.67 -16.05 4.36
C THR A 264 -2.29 -15.43 4.58
N ALA A 265 -1.22 -16.12 4.22
CA ALA A 265 0.15 -15.62 4.27
C ALA A 265 0.42 -14.46 3.31
N TYR A 266 -0.33 -14.33 2.22
CA TYR A 266 -0.23 -13.18 1.31
C TYR A 266 -0.51 -11.87 2.06
N ASN A 267 -1.56 -11.85 2.90
CA ASN A 267 -1.90 -10.71 3.74
C ASN A 267 -1.09 -10.67 5.05
N HIS A 268 -0.96 -11.80 5.74
CA HIS A 268 -0.38 -11.87 7.09
C HIS A 268 1.16 -11.97 7.10
N GLY A 269 1.76 -12.41 6.00
CA GLY A 269 3.16 -12.77 5.85
C GLY A 269 3.45 -14.25 6.16
N GLU A 270 4.25 -14.89 5.32
CA GLU A 270 4.68 -16.30 5.44
C GLU A 270 5.31 -16.63 6.80
N GLY A 271 6.17 -15.74 7.32
CA GLY A 271 6.78 -15.91 8.64
C GLY A 271 5.77 -15.93 9.78
N GLY A 272 4.68 -15.16 9.65
CA GLY A 272 3.57 -15.14 10.61
C GLY A 272 2.80 -16.45 10.58
N MET A 273 2.44 -16.92 9.37
CA MET A 273 1.72 -18.19 9.21
C MET A 273 2.55 -19.41 9.63
N ARG A 274 3.85 -19.46 9.31
CA ARG A 274 4.75 -20.51 9.82
C ARG A 274 4.82 -20.55 11.34
N ARG A 275 4.72 -19.40 12.00
CA ARG A 275 4.67 -19.32 13.46
C ARG A 275 3.34 -19.87 13.98
N ALA A 276 2.23 -19.49 13.37
CA ALA A 276 0.89 -19.97 13.74
C ALA A 276 0.78 -21.50 13.65
N VAL A 277 1.20 -22.06 12.50
CA VAL A 277 1.22 -23.52 12.27
C VAL A 277 2.06 -24.24 13.32
N ARG A 278 3.27 -23.73 13.60
CA ARG A 278 4.18 -24.33 14.59
C ARG A 278 3.64 -24.26 16.01
N MET A 279 3.05 -23.13 16.41
CA MET A 279 2.56 -22.94 17.77
C MET A 279 1.32 -23.77 18.07
N LEU A 280 0.46 -23.99 17.08
CA LEU A 280 -0.78 -24.76 17.26
C LEU A 280 -0.65 -26.23 16.83
N GLY A 281 0.44 -26.61 16.17
CA GLY A 281 0.66 -27.98 15.70
C GLY A 281 -0.34 -28.42 14.61
N THR A 282 -0.94 -27.47 13.89
CA THR A 282 -1.97 -27.76 12.87
C THR A 282 -1.78 -26.90 11.63
N ARG A 283 -2.18 -27.43 10.48
CA ARG A 283 -2.31 -26.71 9.20
C ARG A 283 -3.76 -26.36 8.85
N ASP A 284 -4.71 -26.80 9.67
CA ASP A 284 -6.11 -26.43 9.50
C ASP A 284 -6.30 -24.94 9.77
N LEU A 285 -6.67 -24.19 8.73
CA LEU A 285 -6.85 -22.75 8.83
C LEU A 285 -8.02 -22.39 9.75
N GLY A 286 -9.08 -23.20 9.81
CA GLY A 286 -10.21 -22.98 10.70
C GLY A 286 -9.78 -22.89 12.16
N THR A 287 -9.02 -23.88 12.61
CA THR A 287 -8.41 -23.95 13.94
C THR A 287 -7.45 -22.79 14.18
N ILE A 288 -6.64 -22.39 13.18
CA ILE A 288 -5.72 -21.24 13.31
C ILE A 288 -6.51 -19.94 13.51
N VAL A 289 -7.54 -19.68 12.70
CA VAL A 289 -8.40 -18.50 12.84
C VAL A 289 -9.07 -18.48 14.21
N GLU A 290 -9.57 -19.63 14.67
CA GLU A 290 -10.25 -19.75 15.96
C GLU A 290 -9.29 -19.57 17.15
N ARG A 291 -8.09 -20.15 17.12
CA ARG A 291 -7.25 -20.29 18.33
C ARG A 291 -5.99 -19.45 18.34
N TYR A 292 -5.43 -19.11 17.16
CA TYR A 292 -4.20 -18.33 17.11
C TYR A 292 -4.48 -16.87 17.45
N ARG A 293 -3.70 -16.31 18.39
CA ARG A 293 -3.80 -14.93 18.81
C ARG A 293 -2.43 -14.28 18.76
N SER A 294 -2.32 -13.20 18.00
CA SER A 294 -1.16 -12.32 17.99
C SER A 294 -1.56 -10.91 17.59
N ARG A 295 -0.75 -9.91 17.97
CA ARG A 295 -1.03 -8.49 17.63
C ARG A 295 -1.16 -8.25 16.13
N SER A 296 -0.47 -9.03 15.30
CA SER A 296 -0.50 -8.90 13.84
C SER A 296 -1.55 -9.79 13.16
N PHE A 297 -2.15 -10.77 13.86
CA PHE A 297 -3.20 -11.64 13.32
C PHE A 297 -4.59 -11.08 13.68
N GLY A 298 -4.83 -9.86 13.19
CA GLY A 298 -6.07 -9.11 13.41
C GLY A 298 -7.20 -9.49 12.44
N PHE A 299 -8.27 -8.70 12.44
CA PHE A 299 -9.46 -8.92 11.63
C PHE A 299 -9.18 -9.23 10.16
N ALA A 300 -8.38 -8.41 9.47
CA ALA A 300 -8.06 -8.60 8.05
C ALA A 300 -7.37 -9.95 7.80
N SER A 301 -6.28 -10.25 8.53
CA SER A 301 -5.56 -11.52 8.35
C SER A 301 -6.40 -12.75 8.68
N ARG A 302 -7.31 -12.67 9.67
CA ARG A 302 -8.20 -13.79 10.01
C ARG A 302 -9.26 -14.08 8.95
N ASN A 303 -9.65 -13.06 8.19
CA ASN A 303 -10.76 -13.14 7.24
C ASN A 303 -10.31 -13.27 5.78
N PHE A 304 -9.03 -13.03 5.49
CA PHE A 304 -8.54 -12.94 4.12
C PHE A 304 -8.85 -14.16 3.24
N TYR A 305 -8.78 -15.37 3.80
CA TYR A 305 -9.20 -16.58 3.07
C TYR A 305 -10.72 -16.64 2.84
N SER A 306 -11.54 -16.26 3.83
CA SER A 306 -12.99 -16.18 3.69
C SER A 306 -13.42 -15.12 2.67
N GLU A 307 -12.73 -13.98 2.62
CA GLU A 307 -12.88 -12.94 1.59
C GLU A 307 -12.56 -13.50 0.20
N PHE A 308 -11.46 -14.26 0.06
CA PHE A 308 -11.09 -14.93 -1.19
C PHE A 308 -12.15 -15.93 -1.66
N VAL A 309 -12.64 -16.77 -0.76
CA VAL A 309 -13.70 -17.74 -1.08
C VAL A 309 -14.97 -17.00 -1.52
N ALA A 310 -15.40 -16.01 -0.76
CA ALA A 310 -16.57 -15.20 -1.09
C ALA A 310 -16.43 -14.50 -2.45
N ALA A 311 -15.26 -13.94 -2.76
CA ALA A 311 -15.01 -13.30 -4.07
C ALA A 311 -15.15 -14.29 -5.23
N ASN A 312 -14.69 -15.54 -5.08
CA ASN A 312 -14.86 -16.58 -6.10
C ASN A 312 -16.33 -16.97 -6.27
N LEU A 313 -17.06 -17.20 -5.19
CA LEU A 313 -18.50 -17.51 -5.23
C LEU A 313 -19.29 -16.39 -5.91
N VAL A 314 -19.06 -15.14 -5.51
CA VAL A 314 -19.75 -13.97 -6.06
C VAL A 314 -19.42 -13.78 -7.53
N TYR A 315 -18.16 -13.94 -7.95
CA TYR A 315 -17.78 -13.82 -9.35
C TYR A 315 -18.36 -14.95 -10.22
N ALA A 316 -18.37 -16.19 -9.73
CA ALA A 316 -18.95 -17.33 -10.43
C ALA A 316 -20.45 -17.15 -10.69
N ASN A 317 -21.15 -16.56 -9.72
CA ASN A 317 -22.60 -16.33 -9.76
C ASN A 317 -22.98 -14.92 -10.25
N ARG A 318 -22.05 -14.20 -10.89
CA ARG A 318 -22.21 -12.78 -11.21
C ARG A 318 -23.42 -12.46 -12.10
N ALA A 319 -23.74 -13.31 -13.07
CA ALA A 319 -24.89 -13.09 -13.96
C ALA A 319 -26.22 -13.05 -13.17
N ARG A 320 -26.30 -13.82 -12.08
CA ARG A 320 -27.46 -13.84 -11.16
C ARG A 320 -27.41 -12.69 -10.16
N LEU A 321 -26.23 -12.37 -9.63
CA LEU A 321 -26.05 -11.39 -8.54
C LEU A 321 -25.97 -9.93 -9.02
N PHE A 322 -25.54 -9.71 -10.27
CA PHE A 322 -25.32 -8.42 -10.91
C PHE A 322 -25.88 -8.44 -12.35
N PRO A 323 -27.20 -8.51 -12.52
CA PRO A 323 -27.80 -8.53 -13.85
C PRO A 323 -27.40 -7.28 -14.64
N GLY A 324 -26.93 -7.48 -15.87
CA GLY A 324 -26.46 -6.41 -16.77
C GLY A 324 -25.01 -5.96 -16.55
N VAL A 325 -24.29 -6.54 -15.59
CA VAL A 325 -22.87 -6.26 -15.36
C VAL A 325 -22.03 -7.35 -16.02
N GLU A 326 -21.39 -7.00 -17.13
CA GLU A 326 -20.54 -7.92 -17.88
C GLU A 326 -19.06 -7.51 -17.81
N PRO A 327 -18.13 -8.47 -17.71
CA PRO A 327 -16.71 -8.18 -17.87
C PRO A 327 -16.43 -7.44 -19.18
N ARG A 328 -15.59 -6.41 -19.13
CA ARG A 328 -15.17 -5.69 -20.35
C ARG A 328 -14.39 -6.63 -21.29
N PRO A 329 -14.41 -6.40 -22.60
CA PRO A 329 -13.54 -7.14 -23.52
C PRO A 329 -12.08 -7.05 -23.08
N GLN A 330 -11.35 -8.16 -23.22
CA GLN A 330 -9.92 -8.20 -22.91
C GLN A 330 -9.19 -7.14 -23.73
N LEU A 331 -8.23 -6.45 -23.11
CA LEU A 331 -7.33 -5.60 -23.86
C LEU A 331 -6.46 -6.46 -24.78
N VAL A 332 -6.32 -6.00 -26.02
CA VAL A 332 -5.46 -6.57 -27.05
C VAL A 332 -4.41 -5.53 -27.43
N TRP A 333 -3.17 -5.97 -27.58
CA TRP A 333 -2.03 -5.10 -27.84
C TRP A 333 -0.97 -5.85 -28.63
N GLU A 334 -0.10 -5.07 -29.25
CA GLU A 334 1.21 -5.50 -29.73
C GLU A 334 2.30 -4.95 -28.81
N THR A 335 3.50 -5.51 -28.90
CA THR A 335 4.64 -5.03 -28.12
C THR A 335 5.63 -4.32 -29.02
N PHE A 336 5.90 -3.06 -28.72
CA PHE A 336 6.97 -2.28 -29.32
C PHE A 336 8.11 -2.11 -28.30
N THR A 337 9.35 -2.31 -28.74
CA THR A 337 10.52 -2.19 -27.85
C THR A 337 11.50 -1.17 -28.42
N PRO A 338 11.67 0.01 -27.80
CA PRO A 338 12.56 1.03 -28.33
C PRO A 338 14.02 0.66 -28.04
N GLU A 339 14.92 0.89 -29.00
CA GLU A 339 16.35 0.63 -28.86
C GLU A 339 17.09 1.71 -28.06
N ARG A 340 16.51 2.92 -28.01
CA ARG A 340 17.00 4.10 -27.31
C ARG A 340 15.90 4.63 -26.39
N TYR A 341 16.24 5.59 -25.53
CA TYR A 341 15.21 6.29 -24.77
C TYR A 341 14.35 7.11 -25.73
N VAL A 342 13.03 7.15 -25.52
CA VAL A 342 12.10 7.85 -26.42
C VAL A 342 10.99 8.60 -25.69
N SER A 343 10.62 9.77 -26.20
CA SER A 343 9.50 10.59 -25.71
C SER A 343 8.18 9.88 -26.05
N LEU A 344 7.44 9.45 -25.02
CA LEU A 344 6.16 8.78 -25.23
C LEU A 344 5.12 9.68 -25.91
N PRO A 345 4.98 10.98 -25.54
CA PRO A 345 4.07 11.88 -26.25
C PRO A 345 4.42 12.04 -27.73
N ASP A 346 5.69 12.25 -28.07
CA ASP A 346 6.11 12.47 -29.47
C ASP A 346 5.94 11.19 -30.29
N LEU A 347 6.31 10.04 -29.72
CA LEU A 347 6.12 8.73 -30.36
C LEU A 347 4.63 8.43 -30.60
N ALA A 348 3.78 8.73 -29.61
CA ALA A 348 2.33 8.53 -29.73
C ALA A 348 1.73 9.44 -30.81
N GLN A 349 2.13 10.71 -30.82
CA GLN A 349 1.70 11.68 -31.84
C GLN A 349 2.14 11.25 -33.24
N ALA A 350 3.39 10.87 -33.42
CA ALA A 350 3.93 10.41 -34.70
C ALA A 350 3.28 9.10 -35.18
N ALA A 351 2.92 8.20 -34.26
CA ALA A 351 2.20 6.97 -34.58
C ALA A 351 0.68 7.17 -34.78
N GLY A 352 0.16 8.38 -34.57
CA GLY A 352 -1.26 8.70 -34.68
C GLY A 352 -2.12 7.96 -33.64
N VAL A 353 -1.63 7.85 -32.39
CA VAL A 353 -2.31 7.18 -31.29
C VAL A 353 -2.48 8.13 -30.11
N GLU A 354 -3.71 8.21 -29.60
CA GLU A 354 -4.03 8.99 -28.41
C GLU A 354 -3.28 8.50 -27.17
N LEU A 355 -2.67 9.44 -26.44
CA LEU A 355 -1.84 9.12 -25.28
C LEU A 355 -2.62 8.41 -24.15
N GLU A 356 -3.92 8.67 -24.01
CA GLU A 356 -4.77 8.00 -23.02
C GLU A 356 -5.02 6.52 -23.33
N VAL A 357 -5.00 6.12 -24.61
CA VAL A 357 -5.06 4.70 -24.99
C VAL A 357 -3.80 3.99 -24.48
N LEU A 358 -2.62 4.58 -24.71
CA LEU A 358 -1.36 4.05 -24.19
C LEU A 358 -1.33 4.04 -22.66
N ARG A 359 -1.94 5.02 -22.00
CA ARG A 359 -2.06 5.09 -20.53
C ARG A 359 -2.90 3.96 -19.93
N THR A 360 -3.86 3.45 -20.70
CA THR A 360 -4.67 2.30 -20.34
C THR A 360 -3.88 1.00 -20.49
N LEU A 361 -3.09 0.87 -21.57
CA LEU A 361 -2.27 -0.30 -21.84
C LEU A 361 -1.01 -0.40 -20.95
N ASN A 362 -0.45 0.74 -20.54
CA ASN A 362 0.81 0.83 -19.80
C ASN A 362 0.66 1.56 -18.45
N PRO A 363 -0.20 1.08 -17.53
CA PRO A 363 -0.49 1.76 -16.26
C PRO A 363 0.70 1.91 -15.31
N ALA A 364 1.83 1.23 -15.58
CA ALA A 364 3.03 1.25 -14.75
C ALA A 364 3.82 2.57 -14.82
N PHE A 365 3.68 3.35 -15.89
CA PHE A 365 4.46 4.57 -16.06
C PHE A 365 4.04 5.67 -15.08
N HIS A 366 5.04 6.32 -14.49
CA HIS A 366 4.83 7.52 -13.67
C HIS A 366 4.37 8.70 -14.53
N ARG A 367 3.74 9.68 -13.86
CA ARG A 367 3.17 10.88 -14.48
C ARG A 367 4.17 11.65 -15.37
N GLU A 368 5.45 11.60 -15.03
CA GLU A 368 6.53 12.29 -15.72
C GLU A 368 6.78 11.73 -17.13
N VAL A 369 6.62 10.42 -17.35
CA VAL A 369 6.73 9.82 -18.70
C VAL A 369 5.61 10.33 -19.61
N TRP A 370 4.40 10.40 -19.07
CA TRP A 370 3.22 10.92 -19.79
C TRP A 370 3.32 12.41 -20.15
N ARG A 371 4.29 13.13 -19.61
CA ARG A 371 4.52 14.56 -19.88
C ARG A 371 5.69 14.81 -20.81
N GLY A 372 6.46 13.77 -21.14
CA GLY A 372 7.76 13.91 -21.80
C GLY A 372 8.87 14.39 -20.87
N ASP A 373 8.61 14.56 -19.55
CA ASP A 373 9.64 14.93 -18.57
C ASP A 373 10.65 13.77 -18.37
N LEU A 374 10.16 12.53 -18.53
CA LEU A 374 10.94 11.29 -18.62
C LEU A 374 10.67 10.61 -19.96
N LEU A 375 11.69 9.97 -20.50
CA LEU A 375 11.58 9.13 -21.69
C LEU A 375 11.31 7.68 -21.30
N VAL A 376 10.60 6.95 -22.17
CA VAL A 376 10.49 5.49 -22.08
C VAL A 376 11.90 4.89 -22.24
N PRO A 377 12.33 3.99 -21.34
CA PRO A 377 13.68 3.46 -21.40
C PRO A 377 13.84 2.47 -22.55
N ARG A 378 15.06 2.41 -23.11
CA ARG A 378 15.43 1.38 -24.08
C ARG A 378 15.16 -0.03 -23.54
N GLY A 379 14.74 -0.94 -24.41
CA GLY A 379 14.41 -2.32 -24.05
C GLY A 379 13.15 -2.46 -23.21
N TYR A 380 12.36 -1.39 -23.00
CA TYR A 380 11.06 -1.50 -22.35
C TYR A 380 10.03 -2.04 -23.34
N GLU A 381 9.35 -3.12 -22.97
CA GLU A 381 8.25 -3.68 -23.73
C GLU A 381 7.00 -2.79 -23.61
N LEU A 382 6.88 -1.80 -24.50
CA LEU A 382 5.74 -0.90 -24.56
C LEU A 382 4.56 -1.60 -25.21
N ARG A 383 3.42 -1.65 -24.52
CA ARG A 383 2.18 -2.17 -25.10
C ARG A 383 1.52 -1.09 -25.95
N VAL A 384 1.33 -1.36 -27.22
CA VAL A 384 0.69 -0.46 -28.19
C VAL A 384 -0.61 -1.08 -28.70
N PRO A 385 -1.58 -0.30 -29.19
CA PRO A 385 -2.82 -0.86 -29.71
C PRO A 385 -2.55 -1.93 -30.78
N GLN A 386 -3.39 -2.97 -30.82
CA GLN A 386 -3.28 -3.99 -31.86
C GLN A 386 -3.34 -3.36 -33.27
N GLY A 387 -2.52 -3.83 -34.19
CA GLY A 387 -2.37 -3.29 -35.54
C GLY A 387 -1.58 -1.99 -35.65
N LYS A 388 -0.93 -1.53 -34.56
CA LYS A 388 -0.13 -0.30 -34.55
C LYS A 388 1.38 -0.54 -34.39
N GLY A 389 1.84 -1.79 -34.25
CA GLY A 389 3.26 -2.12 -34.09
C GLY A 389 4.14 -1.49 -35.18
N ASP A 390 3.79 -1.70 -36.45
CA ASP A 390 4.53 -1.14 -37.59
C ASP A 390 4.48 0.39 -37.62
N ALA A 391 3.34 0.99 -37.23
CA ALA A 391 3.21 2.44 -37.14
C ALA A 391 4.12 3.03 -36.04
N PHE A 392 4.27 2.34 -34.91
CA PHE A 392 5.22 2.74 -33.86
C PHE A 392 6.67 2.55 -34.30
N ALA A 393 6.98 1.49 -35.04
CA ALA A 393 8.32 1.26 -35.57
C ALA A 393 8.72 2.34 -36.60
N ALA A 394 7.83 2.65 -37.56
CA ALA A 394 8.03 3.71 -38.54
C ALA A 394 8.12 5.09 -37.87
N ALA A 395 7.20 5.40 -36.95
CA ALA A 395 7.24 6.65 -36.19
C ALA A 395 8.57 6.80 -35.44
N TYR A 396 9.03 5.74 -34.76
CA TYR A 396 10.28 5.76 -34.00
C TYR A 396 11.51 5.99 -34.87
N ALA A 397 11.55 5.45 -36.09
CA ALA A 397 12.65 5.64 -37.03
C ALA A 397 12.77 7.09 -37.52
N GLU A 398 11.65 7.77 -37.70
CA GLU A 398 11.56 9.14 -38.23
C GLU A 398 11.50 10.22 -37.12
N LEU A 399 11.59 9.82 -35.84
CA LEU A 399 11.51 10.78 -34.74
C LEU A 399 12.68 11.79 -34.79
N PRO A 400 12.42 13.08 -34.51
CA PRO A 400 13.48 14.06 -34.38
C PRO A 400 14.50 13.65 -33.31
N ALA A 401 15.78 13.99 -33.52
CA ALA A 401 16.86 13.68 -32.57
C ALA A 401 16.60 14.22 -31.14
N ALA A 402 15.76 15.25 -30.98
CA ALA A 402 15.36 15.77 -29.68
C ALA A 402 14.41 14.85 -28.89
N SER A 403 13.69 13.95 -29.57
CA SER A 403 12.70 13.05 -28.99
C SER A 403 13.29 11.69 -28.59
N VAL A 404 14.56 11.45 -28.90
CA VAL A 404 15.29 10.20 -28.62
C VAL A 404 16.64 10.49 -27.94
N ALA A 405 17.08 9.59 -27.05
CA ALA A 405 18.34 9.77 -26.34
C ALA A 405 19.02 8.44 -25.98
N ASP A 406 20.35 8.44 -25.81
CA ASP A 406 21.09 7.23 -25.39
C ASP A 406 21.04 6.98 -23.89
N HIS A 407 20.61 7.98 -23.14
CA HIS A 407 20.43 7.98 -21.70
C HIS A 407 19.12 8.69 -21.36
N GLN A 408 18.59 8.40 -20.19
CA GLN A 408 17.44 9.13 -19.67
C GLN A 408 17.77 10.63 -19.67
N LEU A 409 16.82 11.45 -20.10
CA LEU A 409 16.97 12.90 -19.95
C LEU A 409 17.25 13.18 -18.48
N GLY A 410 18.10 14.16 -18.20
CA GLY A 410 18.14 14.71 -16.85
C GLY A 410 16.73 15.17 -16.51
N LEU A 411 16.02 14.38 -15.71
CA LEU A 411 14.59 14.52 -15.51
C LEU A 411 14.33 15.92 -15.01
N THR A 412 13.50 16.73 -15.65
CA THR A 412 13.19 18.04 -15.09
C THR A 412 11.83 18.01 -14.40
N TYR A 413 11.77 18.44 -13.15
CA TYR A 413 10.56 18.41 -12.34
C TYR A 413 10.09 19.83 -12.04
N ARG A 414 8.90 20.17 -12.53
CA ARG A 414 8.24 21.43 -12.13
C ARG A 414 7.64 21.28 -10.73
N VAL A 415 8.28 21.94 -9.77
CA VAL A 415 7.90 22.05 -8.36
C VAL A 415 6.44 22.51 -8.26
N ARG A 416 5.61 21.78 -7.54
CA ARG A 416 4.20 22.11 -7.29
C ARG A 416 4.06 22.80 -5.94
N PRO A 417 2.94 23.51 -5.69
CA PRO A 417 2.64 24.02 -4.35
C PRO A 417 2.71 22.89 -3.31
N GLY A 418 3.54 23.07 -2.28
CA GLY A 418 3.75 22.09 -1.20
C GLY A 418 4.89 21.09 -1.40
N ASP A 419 5.57 21.10 -2.55
CA ASP A 419 6.72 20.22 -2.76
C ASP A 419 7.95 20.64 -1.94
N THR A 420 8.77 19.65 -1.57
CA THR A 420 10.08 19.83 -0.93
C THR A 420 11.14 19.02 -1.68
N LEU A 421 12.41 19.46 -1.70
CA LEU A 421 13.47 18.67 -2.35
C LEU A 421 13.62 17.26 -1.76
N SER A 422 13.28 17.05 -0.48
CA SER A 422 13.28 15.72 0.14
C SER A 422 12.12 14.86 -0.34
N GLY A 423 10.94 15.45 -0.53
CA GLY A 423 9.80 14.79 -1.17
C GLY A 423 10.09 14.42 -2.63
N ILE A 424 10.64 15.36 -3.38
CA ILE A 424 11.06 15.19 -4.79
C ILE A 424 12.15 14.13 -4.90
N GLY A 425 13.18 14.18 -4.06
CA GLY A 425 14.26 13.19 -4.05
C GLY A 425 13.76 11.79 -3.72
N ARG A 426 12.86 11.66 -2.75
CA ARG A 426 12.24 10.36 -2.44
C ARG A 426 11.38 9.85 -3.59
N LYS A 427 10.64 10.75 -4.25
CA LYS A 427 9.78 10.43 -5.40
C LYS A 427 10.60 9.87 -6.57
N PHE A 428 11.73 10.50 -6.87
CA PHE A 428 12.56 10.14 -8.01
C PHE A 428 13.82 9.33 -7.64
N GLY A 429 13.84 8.77 -6.43
CA GLY A 429 14.94 7.92 -5.96
C GLY A 429 16.31 8.63 -5.84
N THR A 430 16.39 9.94 -5.94
CA THR A 430 17.65 10.68 -5.89
C THR A 430 17.85 11.37 -4.54
N SER A 431 19.09 11.63 -4.14
CA SER A 431 19.32 12.31 -2.86
C SER A 431 19.04 13.80 -2.98
N VAL A 432 18.65 14.45 -1.88
CA VAL A 432 18.53 15.93 -1.83
C VAL A 432 19.83 16.59 -2.24
N GLY A 433 20.98 16.01 -1.88
CA GLY A 433 22.29 16.52 -2.27
C GLY A 433 22.55 16.39 -3.78
N ASP A 434 22.14 15.30 -4.40
CA ASP A 434 22.24 15.13 -5.85
C ASP A 434 21.32 16.12 -6.57
N LEU A 435 20.08 16.30 -6.10
CA LEU A 435 19.15 17.30 -6.61
C LEU A 435 19.68 18.71 -6.51
N MET A 436 20.24 19.08 -5.37
CA MET A 436 20.78 20.42 -5.17
C MET A 436 21.99 20.66 -6.08
N ARG A 437 22.88 19.66 -6.23
CA ARG A 437 24.02 19.74 -7.15
C ARG A 437 23.58 19.86 -8.61
N ALA A 438 22.65 19.03 -9.04
CA ALA A 438 22.13 19.01 -10.40
C ALA A 438 21.41 20.33 -10.77
N ASN A 439 20.86 21.03 -9.78
CA ASN A 439 20.10 22.27 -9.97
C ASN A 439 20.80 23.55 -9.51
N ASN A 440 22.08 23.46 -9.13
CA ASN A 440 22.83 24.58 -8.56
C ASN A 440 22.09 25.26 -7.37
N LEU A 441 21.33 24.49 -6.60
CA LEU A 441 20.57 25.01 -5.46
C LEU A 441 21.50 25.12 -4.26
N ARG A 442 21.65 26.34 -3.75
CA ARG A 442 22.40 26.61 -2.52
C ARG A 442 21.67 26.17 -1.25
N SER A 443 20.36 25.85 -1.33
CA SER A 443 19.56 25.39 -0.21
C SER A 443 18.39 24.52 -0.64
N ALA A 444 18.08 23.50 0.17
CA ALA A 444 16.96 22.59 -0.05
C ALA A 444 15.57 23.23 0.14
N HIS A 445 15.53 24.41 0.76
CA HIS A 445 14.32 25.16 1.07
C HIS A 445 14.03 26.28 0.06
N ARG A 446 14.89 26.47 -0.95
CA ARG A 446 14.79 27.55 -1.93
C ARG A 446 14.15 27.12 -3.25
N ILE A 447 13.24 26.14 -3.18
CA ILE A 447 12.45 25.75 -4.34
C ILE A 447 11.10 26.46 -4.32
N ARG A 448 10.65 26.97 -5.48
CA ARG A 448 9.36 27.67 -5.61
C ARG A 448 8.39 26.87 -6.45
N ALA A 449 7.11 26.93 -6.13
CA ALA A 449 6.09 26.39 -7.02
C ALA A 449 6.24 27.02 -8.42
N GLY A 450 6.26 26.18 -9.44
CA GLY A 450 6.52 26.54 -10.82
C GLY A 450 7.99 26.45 -11.26
N GLN A 451 8.94 26.27 -10.33
CA GLN A 451 10.37 26.10 -10.64
C GLN A 451 10.65 24.72 -11.22
N THR A 452 11.43 24.65 -12.29
CA THR A 452 11.85 23.40 -12.92
C THR A 452 13.19 22.91 -12.35
N LEU A 453 13.27 21.62 -11.97
CA LEU A 453 14.43 21.01 -11.32
C LEU A 453 14.97 19.78 -12.07
N LEU A 454 16.21 19.80 -12.52
CA LEU A 454 17.00 18.65 -12.95
C LEU A 454 17.16 17.59 -11.84
N ILE A 455 16.66 16.41 -12.08
CA ILE A 455 16.64 15.26 -11.19
C ILE A 455 17.68 14.29 -11.74
N PRO A 456 18.83 14.14 -11.05
CA PRO A 456 19.87 13.25 -11.53
C PRO A 456 19.49 11.78 -11.29
N PRO A 457 19.84 10.86 -12.21
CA PRO A 457 19.51 9.44 -12.10
C PRO A 457 20.14 8.78 -10.86
N GLN A 458 19.52 7.69 -10.38
CA GLN A 458 20.01 6.94 -9.22
C GLN A 458 21.42 6.37 -9.49
N ARG A 459 22.40 6.73 -8.67
CA ARG A 459 23.64 5.95 -8.57
C ARG A 459 23.38 4.73 -7.69
N GLY A 460 22.99 3.63 -8.30
CA GLY A 460 22.57 2.39 -7.63
C GLY A 460 23.65 1.76 -6.74
N SER A 461 23.22 1.29 -5.57
CA SER A 461 23.80 0.15 -4.84
C SER A 461 23.09 -1.13 -5.34
N GLY A 462 23.68 -2.21 -5.85
CA GLY A 462 25.04 -2.65 -6.16
C GLY A 462 25.06 -4.19 -6.16
N ARG A 463 25.65 -4.84 -7.18
CA ARG A 463 26.37 -6.13 -7.02
C ARG A 463 27.34 -6.37 -8.19
N ARG A 464 28.58 -6.67 -7.82
CA ARG A 464 29.69 -7.11 -8.69
C ARG A 464 29.34 -8.36 -9.49
N ALA A 465 29.83 -8.43 -10.73
CA ALA A 465 30.52 -9.60 -11.26
C ALA A 465 31.85 -9.11 -11.88
N SER A 466 32.96 -9.56 -11.26
CA SER A 466 34.40 -9.48 -11.59
C SER A 466 34.89 -8.30 -12.47
N ALA A 467 35.66 -7.30 -12.04
CA ALA A 467 36.79 -7.26 -11.10
C ALA A 467 37.94 -8.23 -11.41
N THR A 468 38.70 -7.96 -12.47
CA THR A 468 40.15 -7.76 -12.29
C THR A 468 40.37 -6.36 -11.70
N ALA A 469 40.02 -6.19 -10.42
CA ALA A 469 40.21 -4.94 -9.69
C ALA A 469 41.30 -5.14 -8.65
N ALA A 470 42.51 -4.71 -9.03
CA ALA A 470 43.57 -4.41 -8.10
C ALA A 470 43.13 -3.28 -7.13
N ALA A 471 43.24 -3.56 -5.83
CA ALA A 471 43.40 -2.67 -4.68
C ALA A 471 42.91 -1.19 -4.78
N ALA A 472 41.80 -0.87 -4.12
CA ALA A 472 41.53 0.51 -3.69
C ALA A 472 42.40 0.85 -2.48
N ARG A 473 43.53 1.52 -2.73
CA ARG A 473 44.50 1.97 -1.70
C ARG A 473 43.94 3.13 -0.85
N PRO A 474 44.39 3.26 0.42
CA PRO A 474 44.06 4.41 1.26
C PRO A 474 44.51 5.72 0.58
N ARG A 475 43.67 6.77 0.63
CA ARG A 475 44.02 8.09 0.09
C ARG A 475 45.14 8.71 0.94
N SER A 476 46.35 8.67 0.41
CA SER A 476 47.52 9.34 0.99
C SER A 476 47.68 10.75 0.43
N TYR A 477 47.98 11.73 1.27
CA TYR A 477 48.29 13.11 0.90
C TYR A 477 49.74 13.42 1.26
N VAL A 478 50.47 14.13 0.40
CA VAL A 478 51.85 14.57 0.67
C VAL A 478 51.82 16.04 1.07
N VAL A 479 52.35 16.35 2.25
CA VAL A 479 52.40 17.70 2.84
C VAL A 479 53.21 18.63 1.93
N ARG A 480 52.65 19.78 1.55
CA ARG A 480 53.32 20.79 0.71
C ARG A 480 53.79 21.98 1.54
N ARG A 481 54.71 22.77 0.99
CA ARG A 481 55.21 24.00 1.64
C ARG A 481 54.04 24.92 2.00
N GLY A 482 53.90 25.23 3.28
CA GLY A 482 52.82 26.05 3.83
C GLY A 482 51.63 25.28 4.40
N ASP A 483 51.54 23.95 4.29
CA ASP A 483 50.47 23.14 4.89
C ASP A 483 50.56 23.04 6.43
N ASN A 484 49.41 22.84 7.08
CA ASN A 484 49.33 22.44 8.48
C ASN A 484 48.14 21.48 8.71
N LEU A 485 48.13 20.78 9.85
CA LEU A 485 47.14 19.75 10.14
C LEU A 485 45.70 20.25 10.05
N SER A 486 45.41 21.47 10.51
CA SER A 486 44.06 22.06 10.46
C SER A 486 43.59 22.35 9.04
N ARG A 487 44.47 22.90 8.19
CA ARG A 487 44.13 23.23 6.80
C ARG A 487 43.98 21.97 5.95
N ILE A 488 44.82 20.96 6.18
CA ILE A 488 44.69 19.64 5.56
C ILE A 488 43.39 18.96 6.02
N ALA A 489 43.09 18.97 7.32
CA ALA A 489 41.86 18.38 7.85
C ALA A 489 40.60 19.06 7.29
N GLY A 490 40.59 20.40 7.20
CA GLY A 490 39.51 21.17 6.58
C GLY A 490 39.36 20.89 5.09
N ARG A 491 40.48 20.80 4.34
CA ARG A 491 40.50 20.50 2.90
C ARG A 491 39.89 19.14 2.57
N PHE A 492 40.13 18.14 3.43
CA PHE A 492 39.66 16.78 3.22
C PHE A 492 38.46 16.38 4.09
N GLY A 493 37.89 17.33 4.85
CA GLY A 493 36.67 17.12 5.63
C GLY A 493 36.83 16.12 6.80
N THR A 494 38.00 16.06 7.43
CA THR A 494 38.26 15.27 8.65
C THR A 494 38.59 16.18 9.84
N SER A 495 38.94 15.63 11.00
CA SER A 495 39.39 16.42 12.16
C SER A 495 40.90 16.27 12.39
N VAL A 496 41.53 17.28 12.99
CA VAL A 496 42.96 17.23 13.35
C VAL A 496 43.26 16.03 14.25
N ALA A 497 42.37 15.73 15.20
CA ALA A 497 42.52 14.59 16.10
C ALA A 497 42.46 13.25 15.35
N ALA A 498 41.52 13.08 14.42
CA ALA A 498 41.43 11.87 13.61
C ALA A 498 42.65 11.74 12.67
N LEU A 499 43.09 12.84 12.07
CA LEU A 499 44.27 12.89 11.20
C LEU A 499 45.56 12.55 11.96
N ARG A 500 45.73 13.04 13.19
CA ARG A 500 46.86 12.68 14.06
C ARG A 500 46.83 11.20 14.46
N ALA A 501 45.67 10.70 14.88
CA ALA A 501 45.50 9.31 15.31
C ALA A 501 45.79 8.32 14.16
N ALA A 502 45.32 8.63 12.94
CA ALA A 502 45.55 7.79 11.77
C ALA A 502 47.01 7.78 11.27
N ASN A 503 47.85 8.72 11.72
CA ASN A 503 49.23 8.89 11.27
C ASN A 503 50.26 8.86 12.41
N GLY A 504 49.86 8.56 13.65
CA GLY A 504 50.76 8.48 14.80
C GLY A 504 51.43 9.80 15.22
N ILE A 505 50.87 10.96 14.86
CA ILE A 505 51.52 12.27 15.07
C ILE A 505 51.20 12.82 16.47
N ARG A 506 52.24 13.10 17.28
CA ARG A 506 52.10 13.58 18.68
C ARG A 506 52.24 15.11 18.87
N GLY A 507 52.28 15.90 17.80
CA GLY A 507 52.39 17.37 17.83
C GLY A 507 51.82 18.05 16.57
N ASP A 508 52.15 19.33 16.35
CA ASP A 508 51.67 20.13 15.21
C ASP A 508 52.65 20.24 14.03
N HIS A 509 53.87 19.74 14.20
CA HIS A 509 54.90 19.81 13.15
C HIS A 509 54.63 18.78 12.05
N LEU A 510 54.52 19.25 10.80
CA LEU A 510 54.52 18.44 9.59
C LEU A 510 55.71 18.81 8.69
N ALA A 511 56.48 17.84 8.23
CA ALA A 511 57.57 18.08 7.29
C ALA A 511 57.03 18.17 5.85
N VAL A 512 57.52 19.13 5.05
CA VAL A 512 57.19 19.20 3.63
C VAL A 512 57.71 17.95 2.93
N GLY A 513 56.86 17.26 2.18
CA GLY A 513 57.13 15.95 1.58
C GLY A 513 56.66 14.75 2.41
N GLN A 514 56.20 14.95 3.65
CA GLN A 514 55.68 13.88 4.50
C GLN A 514 54.34 13.34 3.97
N ARG A 515 54.18 12.00 3.91
CA ARG A 515 52.95 11.36 3.45
C ARG A 515 52.01 11.02 4.61
N LEU A 516 50.77 11.47 4.52
CA LEU A 516 49.71 11.27 5.52
C LEU A 516 48.55 10.43 4.95
N VAL A 517 48.03 9.50 5.74
CA VAL A 517 46.80 8.74 5.52
C VAL A 517 45.60 9.58 5.99
N ILE A 518 44.63 9.85 5.12
CA ILE A 518 43.48 10.70 5.47
C ILE A 518 42.26 9.86 5.89
N PRO A 519 41.79 9.93 7.15
CA PRO A 519 40.66 9.13 7.64
C PRO A 519 39.31 9.82 7.37
N SER A 520 38.29 9.05 6.98
CA SER A 520 36.93 9.52 6.75
C SER A 520 36.05 9.34 8.00
N GLY A 521 35.79 10.40 8.78
CA GLY A 521 35.04 10.30 10.06
C GLY A 521 34.00 11.39 10.30
N ARG A 522 32.84 10.99 10.85
CA ARG A 522 31.69 11.86 11.24
C ARG A 522 31.94 12.58 12.57
N ARG A 523 31.21 13.68 12.84
CA ARG A 523 31.31 14.47 14.09
C ARG A 523 30.60 13.77 15.26
N THR A 524 31.27 13.62 16.39
CA THR A 524 30.74 12.97 17.62
C THR A 524 30.98 13.85 18.86
N HIS A 525 30.28 13.57 19.96
CA HIS A 525 30.39 14.25 21.25
C HIS A 525 30.23 13.25 22.40
N VAL A 526 31.03 13.38 23.46
CA VAL A 526 31.01 12.48 24.63
C VAL A 526 30.31 13.19 25.80
N VAL A 527 29.23 12.59 26.31
CA VAL A 527 28.37 13.18 27.34
C VAL A 527 29.11 13.32 28.67
N GLN A 528 29.11 14.53 29.24
CA GLN A 528 29.70 14.82 30.55
C GLN A 528 28.68 14.68 31.70
N ARG A 529 29.16 14.54 32.94
CA ARG A 529 28.28 14.40 34.12
C ARG A 529 27.41 15.65 34.28
N GLY A 530 26.09 15.47 34.31
CA GLY A 530 25.10 16.55 34.40
C GLY A 530 24.72 17.23 33.06
N GLU A 531 25.23 16.76 31.91
CA GLU A 531 24.75 17.24 30.61
C GLU A 531 23.37 16.67 30.23
N THR A 532 22.58 17.48 29.53
CA THR A 532 21.29 17.10 28.94
C THR A 532 21.37 17.20 27.42
N LEU A 533 20.56 16.39 26.72
CA LEU A 533 20.49 16.44 25.26
C LEU A 533 20.15 17.84 24.73
N THR A 534 19.36 18.63 25.46
CA THR A 534 18.99 20.00 25.09
C THR A 534 20.19 20.93 25.11
N ARG A 535 21.05 20.83 26.13
CA ARG A 535 22.27 21.65 26.22
C ARG A 535 23.27 21.26 25.14
N ILE A 536 23.40 19.96 24.86
CA ILE A 536 24.26 19.44 23.79
C ILE A 536 23.74 19.90 22.42
N ALA A 537 22.44 19.76 22.15
CA ALA A 537 21.81 20.21 20.91
C ALA A 537 22.05 21.70 20.66
N ARG A 538 21.83 22.54 21.68
CA ARG A 538 22.07 23.99 21.60
C ARG A 538 23.55 24.30 21.36
N ARG A 539 24.47 23.66 22.09
CA ARG A 539 25.92 23.83 21.92
C ARG A 539 26.38 23.55 20.49
N TYR A 540 25.78 22.57 19.83
CA TYR A 540 26.15 22.17 18.48
C TYR A 540 25.24 22.74 17.39
N GLY A 541 24.29 23.63 17.72
CA GLY A 541 23.39 24.25 16.75
C GLY A 541 22.42 23.27 16.09
N THR A 542 22.11 22.15 16.75
CA THR A 542 21.20 21.12 16.28
C THR A 542 20.01 20.96 17.23
N THR A 543 19.13 19.98 17.00
CA THR A 543 17.97 19.72 17.86
C THR A 543 18.10 18.42 18.62
N VAL A 544 17.44 18.34 19.78
CA VAL A 544 17.37 17.12 20.61
C VAL A 544 16.86 15.94 19.79
N ARG A 545 15.83 16.17 18.96
CA ARG A 545 15.22 15.14 18.11
C ARG A 545 16.18 14.62 17.02
N ALA A 546 17.02 15.49 16.46
CA ALA A 546 18.03 15.09 15.49
C ALA A 546 19.16 14.26 16.14
N ILE A 547 19.60 14.63 17.35
CA ILE A 547 20.55 13.81 18.11
C ILE A 547 19.92 12.45 18.46
N GLN A 548 18.65 12.42 18.87
CA GLN A 548 17.96 11.17 19.21
C GLN A 548 17.80 10.24 18.00
N SER A 549 17.35 10.75 16.85
CA SER A 549 17.15 9.95 15.64
C SER A 549 18.46 9.40 15.09
N GLN A 550 19.54 10.19 15.15
CA GLN A 550 20.85 9.78 14.68
C GLN A 550 21.52 8.71 15.57
N ASN A 551 21.10 8.60 16.83
CA ASN A 551 21.66 7.69 17.83
C ASN A 551 20.66 6.63 18.35
N ASN A 552 19.50 6.48 17.69
CA ASN A 552 18.43 5.55 18.06
C ASN A 552 17.95 5.65 19.52
N LEU A 553 17.94 6.85 20.10
CA LEU A 553 17.49 7.08 21.48
C LEU A 553 15.96 7.24 21.51
N ARG A 554 15.27 6.45 22.35
CA ARG A 554 13.79 6.46 22.50
C ARG A 554 13.26 7.50 23.50
N GLY A 555 14.14 8.29 24.11
CA GLY A 555 13.80 9.30 25.11
C GLY A 555 14.97 10.24 25.41
N HIS A 556 14.87 11.06 26.47
CA HIS A 556 15.88 12.08 26.79
C HIS A 556 17.03 11.61 27.69
N LEU A 557 16.97 10.37 28.18
CA LEU A 557 17.96 9.81 29.09
C LEU A 557 19.29 9.55 28.38
N ILE A 558 20.36 10.14 28.91
CA ILE A 558 21.76 9.92 28.48
C ILE A 558 22.65 9.69 29.71
N ARG A 559 23.70 8.89 29.58
CA ARG A 559 24.61 8.55 30.69
C ARG A 559 25.97 9.24 30.54
N PRO A 560 26.64 9.64 31.64
CA PRO A 560 28.01 10.15 31.55
C PRO A 560 28.93 9.16 30.82
N ARG A 561 29.85 9.70 30.00
CA ARG A 561 30.80 8.99 29.12
C ARG A 561 30.18 8.30 27.89
N GLN A 562 28.87 8.42 27.66
CA GLN A 562 28.22 7.94 26.44
C GLN A 562 28.64 8.78 25.22
N VAL A 563 28.98 8.14 24.09
CA VAL A 563 29.34 8.83 22.84
C VAL A 563 28.11 8.99 21.94
N LEU A 564 27.82 10.22 21.53
CA LEU A 564 26.72 10.59 20.65
C LEU A 564 27.26 11.08 19.30
N ILE A 565 26.68 10.61 18.22
CA ILE A 565 26.88 11.15 16.87
C ILE A 565 26.11 12.46 16.80
N ILE A 566 26.80 13.57 16.52
CA ILE A 566 26.19 14.89 16.49
C ILE A 566 25.83 15.23 15.03
N PRO A 567 24.53 15.33 14.70
CA PRO A 567 24.10 15.80 13.39
C PRO A 567 24.58 17.23 13.19
N ARG A 568 25.00 17.56 11.97
CA ARG A 568 25.40 18.93 11.64
C ARG A 568 24.25 19.91 11.80
#